data_AF-K9DJX4-F1
#
_entry.id   AF-K9DJX4-F1
#
_cell.length_a   1.000
_cell.length_b   1.000
_cell.length_c   1.000
_cell.angle_alpha   90.00
_cell.angle_beta   90.00
_cell.angle_gamma   90.00
#
_symmetry.space_group_name_H-M   'P 1'
#
loop_
_entity.id
_entity.type
_entity.pdbx_description
1 polymer ?
#
loop_
_entity_poly.entity_id
_entity_poly.type
_entity_poly.pdbx_seq_one_letter_code
_entity_poly.pdbx_strand_id
1 'polypeptide(L)'
;MKNAYDIINDPFLNKGTAFSAEERELFKLKGMIPDKIQTIEEQAQQAYKAMSVKTTDVDKRHFLMKLFSHNRTLFYYLFSQHIEEFMPIVYDPCIADTIRNYSEYYTTPQNSAFLSIDNPENIEDALKNAAYGRDINLIVVTDAEAILGIGD
;
A
#
# COMPACT_ATOMS: atom_id res chain seq x y z
N MET A 1 -21.78 -8.89 1.43
CA MET A 1 -21.19 -8.10 0.32
C MET A 1 -20.65 -6.83 0.94
N LYS A 2 -19.39 -6.45 0.68
CA LYS A 2 -18.80 -5.21 1.21
C LYS A 2 -19.60 -4.00 0.73
N ASN A 3 -19.75 -2.98 1.57
CA ASN A 3 -20.45 -1.77 1.17
C ASN A 3 -19.55 -0.89 0.28
N ALA A 4 -20.12 0.16 -0.33
CA ALA A 4 -19.39 1.06 -1.22
C ALA A 4 -18.15 1.70 -0.57
N TYR A 5 -18.26 2.09 0.70
CA TYR A 5 -17.15 2.67 1.48
C TYR A 5 -16.04 1.66 1.73
N ASP A 6 -16.39 0.42 2.10
CA ASP A 6 -15.40 -0.64 2.32
C ASP A 6 -14.64 -0.98 1.02
N ILE A 7 -15.29 -0.92 -0.14
CA ILE A 7 -14.69 -1.24 -1.44
C ILE A 7 -13.63 -0.20 -1.82
N ILE A 8 -13.92 1.10 -1.68
CA ILE A 8 -12.96 2.15 -2.06
C ILE A 8 -11.79 2.26 -1.07
N ASN A 9 -11.97 1.80 0.17
CA ASN A 9 -10.93 1.82 1.20
C ASN A 9 -10.19 0.48 1.34
N ASP A 10 -10.59 -0.55 0.60
CA ASP A 10 -9.85 -1.81 0.52
C ASP A 10 -8.82 -1.73 -0.62
N PRO A 11 -7.52 -1.68 -0.33
CA PRO A 11 -6.50 -1.52 -1.37
C PRO A 11 -6.37 -2.70 -2.33
N PHE A 12 -6.95 -3.86 -2.00
CA PHE A 12 -7.01 -5.03 -2.89
C PHE A 12 -8.16 -4.95 -3.89
N LEU A 13 -9.22 -4.21 -3.57
CA LEU A 13 -10.43 -4.11 -4.38
C LEU A 13 -10.55 -2.75 -5.10
N ASN A 14 -10.00 -1.71 -4.51
CA ASN A 14 -10.12 -0.36 -5.01
C ASN A 14 -9.46 -0.21 -6.39
N LYS A 15 -10.23 0.28 -7.37
CA LYS A 15 -9.77 0.63 -8.71
C LYS A 15 -9.72 2.15 -8.93
N GLY A 16 -10.11 2.94 -7.94
CA GLY A 16 -10.24 4.40 -8.07
C GLY A 16 -11.14 4.78 -9.24
N THR A 17 -10.67 5.66 -10.12
CA THR A 17 -11.40 6.08 -11.32
C THR A 17 -11.53 4.98 -12.40
N ALA A 18 -10.85 3.84 -12.27
CA ALA A 18 -10.92 2.73 -13.23
C ALA A 18 -12.06 1.74 -12.98
N PHE A 19 -12.91 1.95 -11.97
CA PHE A 19 -14.17 1.21 -11.88
C PHE A 19 -15.04 1.49 -13.11
N SER A 20 -15.53 0.43 -13.76
CA SER A 20 -16.41 0.51 -14.93
C SER A 20 -17.78 1.11 -14.57
N ALA A 21 -18.59 1.47 -15.57
CA ALA A 21 -19.94 1.97 -15.32
C ALA A 21 -20.81 0.93 -14.59
N GLU A 22 -20.66 -0.34 -14.97
CA GLU A 22 -21.36 -1.49 -14.40
C GLU A 22 -20.92 -1.73 -12.95
N GLU A 23 -19.60 -1.68 -12.68
CA GLU A 23 -19.06 -1.82 -11.33
C GLU A 23 -19.52 -0.68 -10.42
N ARG A 24 -19.56 0.56 -10.93
CA ARG A 24 -20.05 1.72 -10.17
C ARG A 24 -21.51 1.60 -9.80
N GLU A 25 -22.35 1.01 -10.66
CA GLU A 25 -23.74 0.69 -10.34
C GLU A 25 -23.82 -0.43 -9.30
N LEU A 26 -23.16 -1.56 -9.57
CA LEU A 26 -23.17 -2.75 -8.72
C LEU A 26 -22.71 -2.45 -7.30
N PHE A 27 -21.61 -1.70 -7.16
CA PHE A 27 -21.01 -1.34 -5.88
C PHE A 27 -21.52 -0.02 -5.31
N LYS A 28 -22.51 0.63 -5.95
CA LYS A 28 -23.14 1.89 -5.51
C LYS A 28 -22.12 3.02 -5.29
N LEU A 29 -21.19 3.18 -6.24
CA LEU A 29 -20.09 4.16 -6.17
C LEU A 29 -20.43 5.51 -6.82
N LYS A 30 -21.60 5.65 -7.45
CA LYS A 30 -22.02 6.92 -8.08
C LYS A 30 -22.05 8.04 -7.04
N GLY A 31 -21.36 9.15 -7.33
CA GLY A 31 -21.20 10.29 -6.42
C GLY A 31 -20.11 10.14 -5.36
N MET A 32 -19.48 8.95 -5.22
CA MET A 32 -18.35 8.73 -4.30
C MET A 32 -16.99 8.93 -4.96
N ILE A 33 -16.93 8.80 -6.29
CA ILE A 33 -15.73 8.98 -7.11
C ILE A 33 -16.04 9.86 -8.33
N PRO A 34 -15.05 10.53 -8.93
CA PRO A 34 -15.27 11.35 -10.13
C PRO A 34 -15.91 10.57 -11.28
N ASP A 35 -16.80 11.20 -12.06
CA ASP A 35 -17.55 10.55 -13.15
C ASP A 35 -16.66 10.02 -14.28
N LYS A 36 -15.51 10.64 -14.52
CA LYS A 36 -14.55 10.18 -15.53
C LYS A 36 -14.08 8.75 -15.18
N ILE A 37 -14.31 7.84 -16.11
CA ILE A 37 -13.70 6.50 -16.09
C ILE A 37 -12.33 6.62 -16.76
N GLN A 38 -11.29 6.16 -16.08
CA GLN A 38 -9.91 6.14 -16.59
C GLN A 38 -9.44 4.71 -16.85
N THR A 39 -8.54 4.51 -17.80
CA THR A 39 -7.79 3.25 -17.92
C THR A 39 -6.67 3.19 -16.87
N ILE A 40 -6.12 1.99 -16.65
CA ILE A 40 -4.99 1.84 -15.71
C ILE A 40 -3.73 2.57 -16.21
N GLU A 41 -3.54 2.67 -17.52
CA GLU A 41 -2.47 3.44 -18.17
C GLU A 41 -2.59 4.94 -17.84
N GLU A 42 -3.79 5.50 -17.97
CA GLU A 42 -4.05 6.91 -17.66
C GLU A 42 -3.81 7.20 -16.16
N GLN A 43 -4.25 6.30 -15.29
CA GLN A 43 -3.98 6.39 -13.85
C GLN A 43 -2.48 6.29 -13.54
N ALA A 44 -1.77 5.37 -14.19
CA ALA A 44 -0.33 5.19 -14.00
C ALA A 44 0.45 6.41 -14.46
N GLN A 45 0.11 6.99 -15.62
CA GLN A 45 0.74 8.21 -16.12
C GLN A 45 0.53 9.39 -15.15
N GLN A 46 -0.68 9.54 -14.60
CA GLN A 46 -0.99 10.56 -13.60
C GLN A 46 -0.22 10.34 -12.30
N ALA A 47 -0.16 9.10 -11.80
CA ALA A 47 0.56 8.74 -10.60
C ALA A 47 2.08 8.94 -10.76
N TYR A 48 2.66 8.54 -11.89
CA TYR A 48 4.05 8.78 -12.23
C TYR A 48 4.37 10.27 -12.20
N LYS A 49 3.58 11.11 -12.91
CA LYS A 49 3.77 12.57 -12.90
C LYS A 49 3.71 13.16 -11.50
N ALA A 50 2.78 12.71 -10.66
CA ALA A 50 2.65 13.18 -9.28
C ALA A 50 3.82 12.74 -8.38
N MET A 51 4.42 11.57 -8.65
CA MET A 51 5.64 11.11 -8.00
C MET A 51 6.87 11.90 -8.48
N SER A 52 7.01 12.12 -9.79
CA SER A 52 8.20 12.79 -10.37
C SER A 52 8.38 14.24 -9.95
N VAL A 53 7.33 14.92 -9.45
CA VAL A 53 7.45 16.28 -8.90
C VAL A 53 7.92 16.31 -7.44
N LYS A 54 8.08 15.15 -6.79
CA LYS A 54 8.63 15.06 -5.44
C LYS A 54 10.13 15.33 -5.45
N THR A 55 10.59 16.08 -4.46
CA THR A 55 11.95 16.63 -4.40
C THR A 55 12.97 15.66 -3.82
N THR A 56 12.57 14.83 -2.85
CA THR A 56 13.45 13.88 -2.18
C THR A 56 12.99 12.44 -2.42
N ASP A 57 13.89 11.48 -2.31
CA ASP A 57 13.55 10.07 -2.45
C ASP A 57 12.62 9.60 -1.31
N VAL A 58 12.74 10.16 -0.11
CA VAL A 58 11.80 9.93 0.99
C VAL A 58 10.38 10.40 0.62
N ASP A 59 10.24 11.58 0.01
CA ASP A 59 8.94 12.07 -0.46
C ASP A 59 8.35 11.19 -1.57
N LYS A 60 9.19 10.71 -2.49
CA LYS A 60 8.78 9.76 -3.53
C LYS A 60 8.33 8.44 -2.91
N ARG A 61 9.09 7.92 -1.95
CA ARG A 61 8.75 6.69 -1.21
C ARG A 61 7.43 6.83 -0.49
N HIS A 62 7.20 7.93 0.23
CA HIS A 62 5.92 8.21 0.89
C HIS A 62 4.76 8.26 -0.11
N PHE A 63 4.95 8.86 -1.29
CA PHE A 63 3.95 8.85 -2.34
C PHE A 63 3.64 7.43 -2.83
N LEU A 64 4.68 6.63 -3.13
CA LEU A 64 4.53 5.26 -3.61
C LEU A 64 3.88 4.35 -2.55
N MET A 65 4.25 4.49 -1.27
CA MET A 65 3.64 3.74 -0.16
C MET A 65 2.20 4.17 0.12
N LYS A 66 1.87 5.46 -0.10
CA LYS A 66 0.48 5.91 -0.10
C LYS A 66 -0.29 5.22 -1.22
N LEU A 67 0.24 5.18 -2.45
CA LEU A 67 -0.40 4.48 -3.57
C LEU A 67 -0.61 2.99 -3.26
N PHE A 68 0.42 2.30 -2.74
CA PHE A 68 0.34 0.91 -2.29
C PHE A 68 -0.80 0.69 -1.27
N SER A 69 -0.95 1.61 -0.32
CA SER A 69 -1.96 1.52 0.73
C SER A 69 -3.38 1.84 0.26
N HIS A 70 -3.57 2.38 -0.95
CA HIS A 70 -4.89 2.76 -1.49
C HIS A 70 -5.33 1.91 -2.68
N ASN A 71 -4.41 1.49 -3.56
CA ASN A 71 -4.71 0.71 -4.76
C ASN A 71 -3.47 -0.13 -5.15
N ARG A 72 -3.47 -1.39 -4.73
CA ARG A 72 -2.35 -2.32 -4.97
C ARG A 72 -2.17 -2.65 -6.45
N THR A 73 -3.26 -2.79 -7.19
CA THR A 73 -3.22 -3.09 -8.62
C THR A 73 -2.50 -1.97 -9.37
N LEU A 74 -2.86 -0.71 -9.11
CA LEU A 74 -2.21 0.44 -9.73
C LEU A 74 -0.77 0.60 -9.27
N PHE A 75 -0.47 0.38 -7.98
CA PHE A 75 0.90 0.40 -7.47
C PHE A 75 1.79 -0.59 -8.23
N TYR A 76 1.41 -1.86 -8.31
CA TYR A 76 2.23 -2.88 -8.97
C TYR A 76 2.29 -2.70 -10.49
N TYR A 77 1.20 -2.26 -11.12
CA TYR A 77 1.19 -1.93 -12.54
C TYR A 77 2.20 -0.83 -12.84
N LEU A 78 2.18 0.27 -12.08
CA LEU A 78 3.13 1.37 -12.28
C LEU A 78 4.56 0.92 -11.95
N PHE A 79 4.75 0.21 -10.84
CA PHE A 79 6.06 -0.27 -10.40
C PHE A 79 6.71 -1.18 -11.45
N SER A 80 5.94 -2.05 -12.12
CA SER A 80 6.49 -2.94 -13.14
C SER A 80 7.01 -2.22 -14.39
N GLN A 81 6.55 -1.00 -14.66
CA GLN A 81 7.05 -0.19 -15.79
C GLN A 81 8.34 0.58 -15.44
N HIS A 82 8.65 0.74 -14.15
CA HIS A 82 9.73 1.61 -13.64
C HIS A 82 10.60 0.91 -12.60
N ILE A 83 10.78 -0.41 -12.71
CA ILE A 83 11.42 -1.23 -11.65
C ILE A 83 12.80 -0.68 -11.27
N GLU A 84 13.65 -0.39 -12.26
CA GLU A 84 15.02 0.10 -12.00
C GLU A 84 15.03 1.45 -11.28
N GLU A 85 14.09 2.34 -11.61
CA GLU A 85 13.96 3.66 -10.99
C GLU A 85 13.38 3.55 -9.56
N PHE A 86 12.40 2.68 -9.36
CA PHE A 86 11.62 2.63 -8.13
C PHE A 86 12.22 1.72 -7.07
N MET A 87 13.00 0.70 -7.45
CA MET A 87 13.64 -0.20 -6.50
C MET A 87 14.48 0.53 -5.45
N PRO A 88 15.40 1.46 -5.81
CA PRO A 88 16.18 2.17 -4.80
C PRO A 88 15.39 3.17 -3.95
N ILE A 89 14.18 3.54 -4.38
CA ILE A 89 13.27 4.42 -3.63
C ILE A 89 12.43 3.63 -2.63
N VAL A 90 11.93 2.45 -3.01
CA VAL A 90 11.05 1.65 -2.15
C VAL A 90 11.84 0.79 -1.16
N TYR A 91 12.99 0.28 -1.59
CA TYR A 91 13.90 -0.57 -0.84
C TYR A 91 15.21 0.18 -0.55
N ASP A 92 16.36 -0.50 -0.60
CA ASP A 92 17.65 0.09 -0.29
C ASP A 92 18.14 1.07 -1.38
N PRO A 93 18.70 2.22 -1.00
CA PRO A 93 19.00 2.64 0.38
C PRO A 93 17.89 3.46 1.07
N CYS A 94 16.88 3.94 0.34
CA CYS A 94 15.92 4.94 0.85
C CYS A 94 15.07 4.42 2.02
N ILE A 95 14.76 3.12 2.04
CA ILE A 95 13.94 2.51 3.10
C ILE A 95 14.55 2.69 4.49
N ALA A 96 15.89 2.72 4.60
CA ALA A 96 16.60 2.85 5.87
C ALA A 96 16.20 4.11 6.64
N ASP A 97 16.09 5.25 5.96
CA ASP A 97 15.67 6.52 6.60
C ASP A 97 14.22 6.47 7.06
N THR A 98 13.34 5.80 6.30
CA THR A 98 11.94 5.64 6.70
C THR A 98 11.77 4.65 7.86
N ILE A 99 12.64 3.64 7.98
CA ILE A 99 12.63 2.71 9.12
C ILE A 99 13.08 3.44 10.40
N ARG A 100 14.18 4.20 10.34
CA ARG A 100 14.67 4.98 11.51
C ARG A 100 13.62 5.93 12.09
N ASN A 101 12.77 6.48 11.22
CA ASN A 101 11.72 7.43 11.59
C ASN A 101 10.31 6.83 11.53
N TYR A 102 10.18 5.49 11.56
CA TYR A 102 8.89 4.83 11.33
C TYR A 102 7.81 5.26 12.32
N SER A 103 8.18 5.46 13.59
CA SER A 103 7.26 5.96 14.64
C SER A 103 6.69 7.34 14.33
N GLU A 104 7.46 8.24 13.72
CA GLU A 104 7.00 9.57 13.33
C GLU A 104 6.16 9.53 12.05
N TYR A 105 6.47 8.60 11.14
CA TYR A 105 5.82 8.49 9.83
C TYR A 105 4.61 7.54 9.81
N TYR A 106 4.35 6.83 10.91
CA TYR A 106 3.29 5.83 10.96
C TYR A 106 1.91 6.44 10.71
N THR A 107 1.22 5.93 9.68
CA THR A 107 -0.14 6.37 9.31
C THR A 107 -1.09 5.21 9.03
N THR A 108 -0.57 4.04 8.70
CA THR A 108 -1.36 2.85 8.37
C THR A 108 -0.53 1.59 8.60
N PRO A 109 -1.13 0.48 9.06
CA PRO A 109 -0.43 -0.78 9.28
C PRO A 109 -0.07 -1.51 7.97
N GLN A 110 -0.51 -1.01 6.81
CA GLN A 110 -0.26 -1.63 5.49
C GLN A 110 -0.67 -3.12 5.40
N ASN A 111 -1.67 -3.52 6.18
CA ASN A 111 -2.15 -4.89 6.34
C ASN A 111 -1.10 -5.89 6.89
N SER A 112 -0.12 -5.39 7.66
CA SER A 112 0.86 -6.15 8.42
C SER A 112 0.33 -6.58 9.80
N ALA A 113 0.89 -7.67 10.33
CA ALA A 113 0.72 -8.07 11.72
C ALA A 113 1.87 -7.53 12.57
N PHE A 114 1.57 -7.09 13.79
CA PHE A 114 2.56 -6.73 14.81
C PHE A 114 2.38 -7.67 15.99
N LEU A 115 3.44 -8.35 16.38
CA LEU A 115 3.44 -9.35 17.46
C LEU A 115 4.39 -8.86 18.56
N SER A 116 3.95 -8.96 19.82
CA SER A 116 4.75 -8.53 20.98
C SER A 116 5.08 -9.72 21.88
N ILE A 117 6.32 -9.76 22.36
CA ILE A 117 6.78 -10.73 23.36
C ILE A 117 6.10 -10.54 24.72
N ASP A 118 5.52 -9.36 24.98
CA ASP A 118 4.85 -9.05 26.24
C ASP A 118 3.47 -9.73 26.35
N ASN A 119 2.91 -10.18 25.22
CA ASN A 119 1.57 -10.80 25.16
C ASN A 119 1.55 -12.01 24.20
N PRO A 120 2.35 -13.06 24.47
CA PRO A 120 2.52 -14.19 23.56
C PRO A 120 1.22 -14.99 23.37
N GLU A 121 0.29 -14.96 24.32
CA GLU A 121 -1.01 -15.59 24.25
C GLU A 121 -1.91 -14.99 23.15
N ASN A 122 -1.66 -13.74 22.73
CA ASN A 122 -2.45 -13.05 21.71
C ASN A 122 -1.95 -13.31 20.27
N ILE A 123 -0.88 -14.08 20.07
CA ILE A 123 -0.28 -14.28 18.74
C ILE A 123 -1.28 -14.87 17.74
N GLU A 124 -2.05 -15.88 18.14
CA GLU A 124 -3.03 -16.52 17.25
C GLU A 124 -4.10 -15.53 16.79
N ASP A 125 -4.65 -14.74 17.72
CA ASP A 125 -5.67 -13.75 17.42
C ASP A 125 -5.12 -12.59 16.59
N ALA A 126 -3.90 -12.13 16.88
CA ALA A 126 -3.22 -11.09 16.10
C ALA A 126 -3.04 -11.51 14.64
N LEU A 127 -2.60 -12.75 14.39
CA LEU A 127 -2.43 -13.29 13.05
C LEU A 127 -3.78 -13.43 12.31
N LYS A 128 -4.82 -13.96 12.98
CA LYS A 128 -6.17 -14.06 12.39
C LYS A 128 -6.75 -12.69 12.03
N ASN A 129 -6.61 -11.72 12.93
CA ASN A 129 -7.08 -10.35 12.72
C ASN A 129 -6.34 -9.68 11.56
N ALA A 130 -5.01 -9.77 11.53
CA ALA A 130 -4.21 -9.21 10.45
C ALA A 130 -4.50 -9.89 9.11
N ALA A 131 -4.66 -11.21 9.08
CA ALA A 131 -5.00 -11.95 7.87
C ALA A 131 -6.37 -11.52 7.32
N TYR A 132 -7.32 -11.14 8.18
CA TYR A 132 -8.67 -10.69 7.78
C TYR A 132 -9.35 -11.69 6.82
N GLY A 133 -9.23 -12.98 7.11
CA GLY A 133 -9.79 -14.07 6.30
C GLY A 133 -9.11 -14.29 4.94
N ARG A 134 -7.98 -13.64 4.66
CA ARG A 134 -7.16 -13.91 3.47
C ARG A 134 -6.45 -15.26 3.60
N ASP A 135 -6.36 -15.99 2.49
CA ASP A 135 -5.50 -17.17 2.38
C ASP A 135 -4.05 -16.72 2.17
N ILE A 136 -3.18 -16.98 3.16
CA ILE A 136 -1.80 -16.48 3.19
C ILE A 136 -0.85 -17.60 2.78
N ASN A 137 -0.13 -17.40 1.67
CA ASN A 137 0.84 -18.38 1.18
C ASN A 137 2.29 -18.07 1.57
N LEU A 138 2.62 -16.81 1.87
CA LEU A 138 3.97 -16.36 2.18
C LEU A 138 3.95 -15.29 3.25
N ILE A 139 4.87 -15.42 4.22
CA ILE A 139 5.10 -14.47 5.30
C ILE A 139 6.57 -14.07 5.25
N VAL A 140 6.84 -12.78 5.32
CA VAL A 140 8.15 -12.22 5.64
C VAL A 140 8.05 -11.67 7.05
N VAL A 141 8.97 -12.08 7.92
CA VAL A 141 8.97 -11.71 9.35
C VAL A 141 10.35 -11.18 9.73
N THR A 142 10.36 -10.19 10.62
CA THR A 142 11.57 -9.60 11.20
C THR A 142 11.27 -9.22 12.64
N ASP A 143 12.30 -9.32 13.50
CA ASP A 143 12.35 -8.72 14.84
C ASP A 143 12.99 -7.33 14.83
N ALA A 144 13.44 -6.87 13.66
CA ALA A 144 14.11 -5.60 13.40
C ALA A 144 15.48 -5.41 14.08
N GLU A 145 16.11 -6.44 14.67
CA GLU A 145 17.39 -6.27 15.40
C GLU A 145 18.59 -5.96 14.47
N ALA A 146 18.50 -6.34 13.20
CA ALA A 146 19.59 -6.19 12.23
C ALA A 146 19.11 -5.68 10.87
N ILE A 147 18.48 -4.50 10.85
CA ILE A 147 18.05 -3.88 9.60
C ILE A 147 19.27 -3.36 8.84
N LEU A 148 19.55 -3.89 7.65
CA LEU A 148 20.31 -3.24 6.54
C LEU A 148 21.59 -2.48 6.92
N GLY A 149 22.31 -2.93 7.96
CA GLY A 149 23.50 -2.24 8.50
C GLY A 149 23.22 -0.98 9.31
N ILE A 150 21.95 -0.63 9.58
CA ILE A 150 21.55 0.42 10.52
C ILE A 150 21.44 -0.09 11.97
N GLY A 151 21.35 -1.41 12.16
CA GLY A 151 21.27 -2.05 13.48
C GLY A 151 19.82 -2.18 13.96
N ASP A 152 19.68 -2.12 15.28
CA ASP A 152 18.44 -1.96 16.02
C ASP A 152 17.97 -0.50 15.96
#